data_AF-A0A7W2HHF3-F1
#
_entry.id   AF-A0A7W2HHF3-F1
#
_cell.length_a   1.000
_cell.length_b   1.000
_cell.length_c   1.000
_cell.angle_alpha   90.00
_cell.angle_beta   90.00
_cell.angle_gamma   90.00
#
_symmetry.space_group_name_H-M   'P 1'
#
loop_
_entity.id
_entity.type
_entity.pdbx_description
1 polymer ?
#
loop_
_entity_poly.entity_id
_entity_poly.type
_entity_poly.pdbx_seq_one_letter_code
_entity_poly.pdbx_strand_id
1 'polypeptide(L)'
;MKRNAKRRRLLLLALPGLLAIGCAGIGGGRACTKIGGESGVAVGWEPADFADSVAGGSDMDSGGSLVARLCVQEVCESRTVANSDDPAPLTDVVLDEDIGEVTVPVRFTVTSRDDGKRVLFDDRMDVELRKFQPNGEGCTPTLFRATLTADLERGELRPG
;
A
#
# COMPACT_ATOMS: atom_id res chain seq x y z
N MET A 1 -81.47 32.89 -23.60
CA MET A 1 -82.18 32.23 -24.73
C MET A 1 -81.16 31.85 -25.82
N LYS A 2 -81.43 30.78 -26.56
CA LYS A 2 -80.55 29.90 -27.35
C LYS A 2 -80.01 30.48 -28.67
N ARG A 3 -78.83 30.00 -29.13
CA ARG A 3 -78.46 29.44 -30.49
C ARG A 3 -76.91 29.45 -30.64
N ASN A 4 -76.19 28.34 -30.48
CA ASN A 4 -75.87 27.25 -31.43
C ASN A 4 -74.98 27.60 -32.66
N ALA A 5 -73.67 27.32 -32.49
CA ALA A 5 -72.76 26.47 -33.29
C ALA A 5 -72.40 26.75 -34.78
N LYS A 6 -71.08 26.88 -35.05
CA LYS A 6 -70.28 26.27 -36.16
C LYS A 6 -68.77 26.45 -35.88
N ARG A 7 -68.09 25.49 -35.23
CA ARG A 7 -67.19 24.43 -35.76
C ARG A 7 -66.05 24.87 -36.73
N ARG A 8 -64.81 24.74 -36.26
CA ARG A 8 -63.64 24.10 -36.92
C ARG A 8 -62.62 23.75 -35.82
N ARG A 9 -62.74 22.58 -35.17
CA ARG A 9 -61.94 21.35 -35.38
C ARG A 9 -60.43 21.60 -35.48
N LEU A 10 -59.76 21.67 -34.33
CA LEU A 10 -58.40 21.17 -34.15
C LEU A 10 -58.53 19.93 -33.27
N LEU A 11 -58.26 18.75 -33.81
CA LEU A 11 -58.44 17.49 -33.08
C LEU A 11 -57.26 17.31 -32.12
N LEU A 12 -57.58 17.25 -30.83
CA LEU A 12 -56.75 16.71 -29.77
C LEU A 12 -56.52 15.20 -29.99
N LEU A 13 -55.26 14.77 -29.88
CA LEU A 13 -54.86 13.51 -29.25
C LEU A 13 -54.07 13.96 -28.01
N ALA A 14 -54.56 13.86 -26.77
CA ALA A 14 -54.75 12.65 -25.94
C ALA A 14 -53.46 11.80 -25.86
N LEU A 15 -52.88 11.45 -24.70
CA LEU A 15 -53.16 11.66 -23.27
C LEU A 15 -51.83 11.31 -22.53
N PRO A 16 -51.66 11.69 -21.25
CA PRO A 16 -50.46 11.52 -20.44
C PRO A 16 -50.41 10.16 -19.73
N GLY A 17 -49.24 9.75 -19.23
CA GLY A 17 -49.16 8.55 -18.39
C GLY A 17 -47.77 8.29 -17.80
N LEU A 18 -47.64 8.64 -16.52
CA LEU A 18 -46.68 8.17 -15.52
C LEU A 18 -45.89 6.90 -15.88
N LEU A 19 -44.59 6.90 -15.58
CA LEU A 19 -44.10 6.21 -14.39
C LEU A 19 -42.70 6.71 -14.04
N ALA A 20 -42.61 7.36 -12.89
CA ALA A 20 -41.36 7.58 -12.19
C ALA A 20 -40.75 6.21 -11.88
N ILE A 21 -39.75 5.79 -12.65
CA ILE A 21 -38.80 4.78 -12.20
C ILE A 21 -37.85 5.52 -11.26
N GLY A 22 -38.32 5.74 -10.04
CA GLY A 22 -37.41 5.98 -8.93
C GLY A 22 -36.47 4.78 -8.88
N CYS A 23 -35.17 5.04 -8.95
CA CYS A 23 -34.14 4.06 -8.59
C CYS A 23 -34.31 3.71 -7.11
N ALA A 24 -35.28 2.86 -6.81
CA ALA A 24 -35.36 2.12 -5.57
C ALA A 24 -34.32 1.00 -5.64
N GLY A 25 -33.03 1.39 -5.61
CA GLY A 25 -31.96 0.52 -5.15
C GLY A 25 -32.10 0.38 -3.64
N ILE A 26 -33.08 -0.40 -3.20
CA ILE A 26 -33.20 -0.86 -1.82
C ILE A 26 -32.07 -1.85 -1.60
N GLY A 27 -30.98 -1.34 -1.05
CA GLY A 27 -29.79 -2.08 -0.73
C GLY A 27 -28.71 -1.11 -0.32
N GLY A 28 -28.78 -0.62 0.92
CA GLY A 28 -27.76 0.23 1.54
C GLY A 28 -26.44 -0.53 1.78
N GLY A 29 -25.94 -1.24 0.77
CA GLY A 29 -24.61 -1.79 0.76
C GLY A 29 -23.60 -0.66 0.60
N ARG A 30 -22.61 -0.61 1.48
CA ARG A 30 -21.50 0.35 1.36
C ARG A 30 -20.83 0.15 -0.01
N ALA A 31 -20.57 1.25 -0.72
CA ALA A 31 -19.79 1.20 -1.94
C ALA A 31 -18.31 0.99 -1.58
N CYS A 32 -17.76 -0.17 -1.90
CA CYS A 32 -16.36 -0.52 -1.68
C CYS A 32 -15.56 -0.36 -2.98
N THR A 33 -14.31 0.11 -2.89
CA THR A 33 -13.34 -0.06 -4.00
C THR A 33 -12.86 -1.52 -4.07
N LYS A 34 -12.02 -1.85 -5.06
CA LYS A 34 -11.48 -3.21 -5.28
C LYS A 34 -9.94 -3.25 -5.27
N ILE A 35 -9.34 -2.53 -4.33
CA ILE A 35 -7.89 -2.51 -4.10
C ILE A 35 -7.54 -3.75 -3.26
N GLY A 36 -6.66 -4.61 -3.78
CA GLY A 36 -6.10 -5.73 -3.04
C GLY A 36 -4.94 -5.33 -2.14
N GLY A 37 -4.34 -6.30 -1.48
CA GLY A 37 -3.11 -6.10 -0.70
C GLY A 37 -2.91 -7.24 0.29
N GLU A 38 -1.78 -7.19 0.97
CA GLU A 38 -1.32 -8.22 1.91
C GLU A 38 -1.00 -7.59 3.28
N SER A 39 -1.15 -8.39 4.34
CA SER A 39 -0.66 -8.04 5.68
C SER A 39 0.87 -8.18 5.69
N GLY A 40 1.55 -7.35 6.47
CA GLY A 40 3.01 -7.40 6.50
C GLY A 40 3.70 -6.17 7.07
N VAL A 41 5.03 -6.25 7.12
CA VAL A 41 5.90 -5.14 7.52
C VAL A 41 6.74 -4.74 6.32
N ALA A 42 6.87 -3.44 6.08
CA ALA A 42 7.77 -2.89 5.07
C ALA A 42 8.77 -1.91 5.70
N VAL A 43 10.01 -1.95 5.24
CA VAL A 43 11.05 -0.96 5.58
C VAL A 43 11.41 -0.17 4.34
N GLY A 44 11.25 1.15 4.41
CA GLY A 44 11.82 2.09 3.46
C GLY A 44 13.28 2.40 3.83
N TRP A 45 14.15 2.42 2.84
CA TRP A 45 15.57 2.76 2.97
C TRP A 45 16.11 3.23 1.61
N GLU A 46 17.22 3.96 1.61
CA GLU A 46 17.79 4.53 0.40
C GLU A 46 19.22 3.99 0.15
N PRO A 47 19.47 3.29 -0.98
CA PRO A 47 20.79 2.76 -1.33
C PRO A 47 21.87 3.82 -1.39
N ALA A 48 21.52 5.03 -1.81
CA ALA A 48 22.46 6.14 -1.92
C ALA A 48 23.07 6.51 -0.55
N ASP A 49 22.33 6.35 0.55
CA ASP A 49 22.85 6.61 1.90
C ASP A 49 23.97 5.64 2.30
N PHE A 50 24.10 4.51 1.60
CA PHE A 50 25.14 3.50 1.80
C PHE A 50 26.29 3.58 0.79
N ALA A 51 26.20 4.44 -0.24
CA ALA A 51 27.12 4.44 -1.38
C ALA A 51 28.59 4.66 -0.96
N ASP A 52 28.84 5.58 -0.03
CA ASP A 52 30.17 5.86 0.52
C ASP A 52 30.74 4.71 1.36
N SER A 53 29.86 3.86 1.87
CA SER A 53 30.21 2.78 2.77
C SER A 53 30.56 1.48 2.05
N VAL A 54 30.32 1.29 0.75
CA VAL A 54 30.70 0.05 0.02
C VAL A 54 32.11 0.24 -0.57
N ALA A 55 33.00 -0.77 -0.52
CA ALA A 55 34.36 -0.64 -1.04
C ALA A 55 34.33 -0.25 -2.53
N GLY A 56 34.75 0.98 -2.83
CA GLY A 56 34.51 1.65 -4.13
C GLY A 56 34.13 3.12 -3.98
N GLY A 57 33.60 3.52 -2.82
CA GLY A 57 33.59 4.90 -2.30
C GLY A 57 32.93 5.99 -3.15
N SER A 58 32.31 5.65 -4.27
CA SER A 58 31.61 6.61 -5.15
C SER A 58 30.67 5.92 -6.14
N ASP A 59 30.91 4.63 -6.47
CA ASP A 59 30.13 3.95 -7.52
C ASP A 59 29.68 2.54 -7.08
N MET A 60 28.42 2.40 -6.66
CA MET A 60 27.70 1.13 -6.90
C MET A 60 27.73 0.77 -8.39
N ASP A 61 27.79 1.77 -9.27
CA ASP A 61 27.90 1.65 -10.73
C ASP A 61 29.17 0.92 -11.20
N SER A 62 30.19 0.80 -10.35
CA SER A 62 31.43 0.07 -10.64
C SER A 62 31.35 -1.43 -10.30
N GLY A 63 30.16 -1.91 -9.92
CA GLY A 63 29.86 -3.34 -9.68
C GLY A 63 29.60 -3.71 -8.22
N GLY A 64 29.39 -2.72 -7.35
CA GLY A 64 29.06 -2.93 -5.94
C GLY A 64 27.59 -3.31 -5.73
N SER A 65 27.28 -4.17 -4.77
CA SER A 65 25.89 -4.51 -4.43
C SER A 65 25.62 -4.63 -2.93
N LEU A 66 24.42 -4.22 -2.54
CA LEU A 66 23.88 -4.35 -1.20
C LEU A 66 22.89 -5.49 -1.13
N VAL A 67 22.81 -6.12 0.05
CA VAL A 67 21.74 -7.03 0.40
C VAL A 67 21.03 -6.47 1.61
N ALA A 68 19.79 -6.03 1.40
CA ALA A 68 18.86 -5.69 2.47
C ALA A 68 18.08 -6.94 2.86
N ARG A 69 17.95 -7.18 4.16
CA ARG A 69 17.20 -8.30 4.71
C ARG A 69 16.32 -7.82 5.84
N LEU A 70 15.03 -8.09 5.71
CA LEU A 70 14.02 -7.84 6.72
C LEU A 70 13.58 -9.18 7.30
N CYS A 71 13.57 -9.29 8.62
CA CYS A 71 12.98 -10.41 9.33
C CYS A 71 11.87 -9.90 10.24
N VAL A 72 10.72 -10.56 10.19
CA VAL A 72 9.60 -10.36 11.11
C VAL A 72 9.34 -11.69 11.79
N GLN A 73 9.55 -11.75 13.10
CA GLN A 73 9.64 -13.02 13.83
C GLN A 73 10.69 -13.96 13.20
N GLU A 74 10.27 -15.11 12.68
CA GLU A 74 11.14 -16.11 12.03
C GLU A 74 11.11 -16.00 10.49
N VAL A 75 10.20 -15.21 9.91
CA VAL A 75 10.06 -15.05 8.47
C VAL A 75 10.99 -13.94 8.00
N CYS A 76 11.81 -14.23 6.99
CA CYS A 76 12.78 -13.28 6.47
C CYS A 76 12.70 -13.18 4.95
N GLU A 77 12.72 -11.96 4.44
CA GLU A 77 12.87 -11.66 3.03
C GLU A 77 14.16 -10.88 2.78
N SER A 78 14.74 -11.04 1.60
CA SER A 78 15.98 -10.37 1.24
C SER A 78 15.94 -9.85 -0.19
N ARG A 79 16.42 -8.63 -0.37
CA ARG A 79 16.51 -7.96 -1.67
C ARG A 79 17.97 -7.58 -1.92
N THR A 80 18.46 -7.92 -3.10
CA THR A 80 19.76 -7.45 -3.58
C THR A 80 19.55 -6.17 -4.41
N VAL A 81 20.31 -5.13 -4.11
CA VAL A 81 20.31 -3.87 -4.84
C VAL A 81 21.70 -3.64 -5.41
N ALA A 82 21.78 -3.43 -6.72
CA ALA A 82 23.05 -3.30 -7.45
C ALA A 82 23.24 -1.91 -8.09
N ASN A 83 22.30 -0.99 -7.87
CA ASN A 83 22.35 0.38 -8.38
C ASN A 83 21.82 1.33 -7.29
N SER A 84 22.56 2.40 -7.02
CA SER A 84 22.20 3.42 -6.03
C SER A 84 21.00 4.28 -6.45
N ASP A 85 20.71 4.34 -7.74
CA ASP A 85 19.58 5.08 -8.33
C ASP A 85 18.26 4.29 -8.31
N ASP A 86 18.23 3.06 -7.76
CA ASP A 86 16.97 2.33 -7.56
C ASP A 86 16.11 3.11 -6.54
N PRO A 87 14.99 3.74 -6.95
CA PRO A 87 14.27 4.67 -6.09
C PRO A 87 13.70 3.95 -4.87
N ALA A 88 14.10 4.41 -3.68
CA ALA A 88 13.58 4.03 -2.36
C ALA A 88 13.11 2.55 -2.27
N PRO A 89 14.02 1.57 -2.36
CA PRO A 89 13.67 0.17 -2.31
C PRO A 89 12.91 -0.13 -1.03
N LEU A 90 11.64 -0.49 -1.18
CA LEU A 90 10.91 -1.19 -0.13
C LEU A 90 11.49 -2.60 -0.01
N THR A 91 11.78 -3.00 1.23
CA THR A 91 11.96 -4.40 1.61
C THR A 91 10.79 -4.77 2.50
N ASP A 92 10.01 -5.77 2.10
CA ASP A 92 8.82 -6.18 2.82
C ASP A 92 8.82 -7.67 3.14
N VAL A 93 8.11 -8.02 4.21
CA VAL A 93 7.78 -9.39 4.58
C VAL A 93 6.27 -9.48 4.64
N VAL A 94 5.71 -10.36 3.82
CA VAL A 94 4.30 -10.73 3.84
C VAL A 94 4.05 -11.66 5.02
N LEU A 95 2.95 -11.40 5.74
CA LEU A 95 2.50 -12.18 6.89
C LEU A 95 1.11 -12.76 6.60
N ASP A 96 0.71 -13.74 7.41
CA ASP A 96 -0.61 -14.35 7.30
C ASP A 96 -1.74 -13.30 7.40
N GLU A 97 -2.79 -13.48 6.60
CA GLU A 97 -3.90 -12.53 6.51
C GLU A 97 -4.66 -12.38 7.85
N ASP A 98 -4.65 -13.40 8.71
CA ASP A 98 -5.36 -13.46 9.99
C ASP A 98 -4.49 -13.10 11.21
N ILE A 99 -3.27 -12.58 11.00
CA ILE A 99 -2.33 -12.23 12.08
C ILE A 99 -2.87 -11.24 13.12
N GLY A 100 -3.81 -10.37 12.73
CA GLY A 100 -4.46 -9.43 13.64
C GLY A 100 -3.61 -8.21 14.03
N GLU A 101 -4.14 -7.39 14.94
CA GLU A 101 -3.39 -6.31 15.58
C GLU A 101 -2.53 -6.89 16.70
N VAL A 102 -1.24 -7.04 16.40
CA VAL A 102 -0.25 -7.67 17.30
C VAL A 102 1.08 -6.93 17.20
N THR A 103 1.87 -6.96 18.28
CA THR A 103 3.24 -6.48 18.27
C THR A 103 4.18 -7.59 17.84
N VAL A 104 5.00 -7.35 16.82
CA VAL A 104 5.95 -8.32 16.27
C VAL A 104 7.38 -7.79 16.35
N PRO A 105 8.36 -8.63 16.70
CA PRO A 105 9.76 -8.27 16.64
C PRO A 105 10.22 -8.19 15.18
N VAL A 106 10.94 -7.12 14.86
CA VAL A 106 11.50 -6.86 13.54
C VAL A 106 13.01 -6.69 13.64
N ARG A 107 13.74 -7.19 12.66
CA ARG A 107 15.15 -6.89 12.45
C ARG A 107 15.39 -6.54 11.00
N PHE A 108 16.07 -5.42 10.75
CA PHE A 108 16.47 -5.01 9.42
C PHE A 108 17.99 -4.92 9.35
N THR A 109 18.56 -5.50 8.30
CA THR A 109 20.01 -5.50 8.06
C THR A 109 20.31 -5.11 6.64
N VAL A 110 21.39 -4.34 6.45
CA VAL A 110 21.97 -4.03 5.14
C VAL A 110 23.43 -4.45 5.16
N THR A 111 23.84 -5.25 4.17
CA THR A 111 25.20 -5.78 4.06
C THR A 111 25.80 -5.51 2.69
N SER A 112 27.10 -5.24 2.63
CA SER A 112 27.87 -5.24 1.38
C SER A 112 28.05 -6.68 0.90
N ARG A 113 27.67 -6.98 -0.35
CA ARG A 113 27.84 -8.31 -0.93
C ARG A 113 29.30 -8.61 -1.27
N ASP A 114 30.03 -7.59 -1.70
CA ASP A 114 31.34 -7.75 -2.36
C ASP A 114 32.50 -7.90 -1.38
N ASP A 115 32.41 -7.25 -0.22
CA ASP A 115 33.42 -7.33 0.85
C ASP A 115 33.25 -8.57 1.76
N GLY A 116 32.48 -9.57 1.33
CA GLY A 116 32.23 -10.77 2.13
C GLY A 116 31.24 -10.58 3.28
N LYS A 117 30.19 -9.75 3.09
CA LYS A 117 29.07 -9.49 4.02
C LYS A 117 29.39 -8.55 5.18
N ARG A 118 30.15 -7.48 4.95
CA ARG A 118 30.26 -6.42 5.94
C ARG A 118 28.88 -5.83 6.23
N VAL A 119 28.53 -5.77 7.50
CA VAL A 119 27.28 -5.17 7.98
C VAL A 119 27.42 -3.65 7.93
N LEU A 120 26.50 -2.99 7.25
CA LEU A 120 26.43 -1.52 7.12
C LEU A 120 25.33 -0.95 8.01
N PHE A 121 24.25 -1.71 8.19
CA PHE A 121 23.16 -1.39 9.09
C PHE A 121 22.63 -2.68 9.71
N ASP A 122 22.29 -2.62 10.99
CA ASP A 122 21.67 -3.73 11.73
C ASP A 122 20.95 -3.15 12.93
N ASP A 123 19.63 -3.08 12.84
CA ASP A 123 18.80 -2.63 13.95
C ASP A 123 17.53 -3.47 14.08
N ARG A 124 16.94 -3.41 15.27
CA ARG A 124 15.77 -4.19 15.67
C ARG A 124 14.78 -3.35 16.47
N MET A 125 13.50 -3.61 16.23
CA MET A 125 12.42 -2.90 16.88
C MET A 125 11.20 -3.80 17.01
N ASP A 126 10.48 -3.68 18.11
CA ASP A 126 9.13 -4.26 18.24
C ASP A 126 8.13 -3.27 17.62
N VAL A 127 7.32 -3.74 16.66
CA VAL A 127 6.36 -2.90 15.94
C VAL A 127 4.94 -3.44 16.07
N GLU A 128 3.99 -2.55 16.29
CA GLU A 128 2.58 -2.89 16.34
C GLU A 128 1.98 -2.88 14.93
N LEU A 129 1.45 -4.02 14.49
CA LEU A 129 0.66 -4.12 13.27
C LEU A 129 -0.68 -3.43 13.48
N ARG A 130 -1.02 -2.49 12.60
CA ARG A 130 -2.27 -1.74 12.66
C ARG A 130 -3.23 -2.23 11.59
N LYS A 131 -4.51 -2.25 11.95
CA LYS A 131 -5.58 -2.52 10.99
C LYS A 131 -5.59 -1.49 9.86
N PHE A 132 -5.62 -1.97 8.63
CA PHE A 132 -5.72 -1.17 7.41
C PHE A 132 -6.81 -1.74 6.50
N GLN A 133 -7.72 -0.88 6.01
CA GLN A 133 -8.79 -1.30 5.09
C GLN A 133 -8.69 -0.49 3.79
N PRO A 134 -8.00 -1.00 2.76
CA PRO A 134 -7.75 -0.25 1.53
C PRO A 134 -9.04 0.12 0.78
N ASN A 135 -10.14 -0.60 1.03
CA ASN A 135 -11.43 -0.37 0.38
C ASN A 135 -12.45 0.39 1.23
N GLY A 136 -11.99 0.99 2.34
CA GLY A 136 -12.84 1.69 3.29
C GLY A 136 -13.31 0.79 4.43
N GLU A 137 -13.85 1.42 5.47
CA GLU A 137 -14.26 0.74 6.69
C GLU A 137 -15.35 -0.32 6.44
N GLY A 138 -15.13 -1.53 6.94
CA GLY A 138 -16.04 -2.67 6.75
C GLY A 138 -15.99 -3.32 5.36
N CYS A 139 -15.13 -2.85 4.46
CA CYS A 139 -14.86 -3.48 3.18
C CYS A 139 -13.64 -4.42 3.28
N THR A 140 -13.67 -5.51 2.53
CA THR A 140 -12.54 -6.45 2.42
C THR A 140 -11.51 -5.96 1.39
N PRO A 141 -10.24 -6.37 1.50
CA PRO A 141 -9.67 -7.10 2.63
C PRO A 141 -9.49 -6.20 3.86
N THR A 142 -9.42 -6.81 5.04
CA THR A 142 -8.83 -6.16 6.22
C THR A 142 -7.40 -6.65 6.32
N LEU A 143 -6.44 -5.74 6.32
CA LEU A 143 -5.01 -6.02 6.37
C LEU A 143 -4.45 -5.56 7.72
N PHE A 144 -3.32 -6.12 8.12
CA PHE A 144 -2.58 -5.70 9.30
C PHE A 144 -1.17 -5.34 8.86
N ARG A 145 -0.80 -4.06 8.98
CA ARG A 145 0.44 -3.54 8.41
C ARG A 145 1.21 -2.67 9.39
N ALA A 146 2.53 -2.65 9.22
CA ALA A 146 3.40 -1.63 9.77
C ALA A 146 4.41 -1.19 8.70
N THR A 147 4.77 0.10 8.74
CA THR A 147 5.82 0.67 7.89
C THR A 147 6.88 1.25 8.80
N LEU A 148 8.14 1.00 8.46
CA LEU A 148 9.31 1.55 9.12
C LEU A 148 10.20 2.24 8.10
N THR A 149 11.09 3.08 8.59
CA THR A 149 12.17 3.69 7.83
C THR A 149 13.50 3.39 8.52
N ALA A 150 14.51 3.01 7.75
CA ALA A 150 15.89 2.94 8.25
C ALA A 150 16.53 4.33 8.16
N ASP A 151 16.89 4.91 9.29
CA ASP A 151 17.55 6.21 9.39
C ASP A 151 19.04 5.98 9.63
N LEU A 152 19.86 6.12 8.59
CA LEU A 152 21.28 5.79 8.67
C LEU A 152 22.11 6.81 9.43
N GLU A 153 21.74 8.09 9.36
CA GLU A 153 22.42 9.14 10.11
C GLU A 153 22.34 8.88 11.62
N ARG A 154 21.22 8.30 12.05
CA ARG A 154 20.98 7.94 13.45
C ARG A 154 21.31 6.48 13.77
N GLY A 155 21.44 5.63 12.75
CA GLY A 155 21.70 4.19 12.90
C GLY A 155 20.54 3.44 13.55
N GLU A 156 19.29 3.85 13.29
CA GLU A 156 18.10 3.28 13.94
C GLU A 156 16.92 3.07 12.98
N LEU A 157 16.05 2.11 13.29
CA LEU A 157 14.74 1.95 12.70
C LEU A 157 13.75 2.90 13.37
N ARG A 158 12.84 3.45 12.57
CA ARG A 158 11.82 4.39 13.03
C ARG A 158 10.46 4.05 12.43
N PRO A 159 9.34 4.30 13.14
CA PRO A 159 8.02 4.26 12.53
C PRO A 159 7.95 5.18 11.30
N GLY A 160 7.40 4.65 10.21
CA GLY A 160 7.17 5.39 8.96
C GLY A 160 5.87 6.18 8.92
#